data_AF-A0A7U6GEF5-F1
#
_entry.id   AF-A0A7U6GEF5-F1
#
_cell.length_a   1.000
_cell.length_b   1.000
_cell.length_c   1.000
_cell.angle_alpha   90.00
_cell.angle_beta   90.00
_cell.angle_gamma   90.00
#
_symmetry.space_group_name_H-M   'P 1'
#
loop_
_entity.id
_entity.type
_entity.pdbx_description
1 polymer ?
#
loop_
_entity_poly.entity_id
_entity_poly.type
_entity_poly.pdbx_seq_one_letter_code
_entity_poly.pdbx_strand_id
1 'polypeptide(L)'
;MRIEIFDIPVDNLTKEEAIKYIENLLEEDKPHFAVAINPEKAMKAYNDNELHDILKNSHLNFIDGVGIIFAAKLFKGIKIKERLTGIDLFTELLKVSEEKGYKVYFLGTKEESIKKAIENIKNSFPNLKIAGFHNGYFEDEEKIVETIAKSDADILFVGMGSPKQEKFIYKNLGKLNVKFAMGVGGTFNVYANEFRRAPHIIQKLGFEWLYRFVLDPKRLPRILSLPTFLKEAFKRRFTPKKVIEFLGIKVSNRTIEENLEIVEQFIKEKKFHLIVTINGEMLSRAISEKDFLNILKGADLVIPDGIGVVLGAKRFGERITQRIPGIEFAWELLNLAEKRQYKVFFLGAKEDILQSAIKTIKENFPNLQIVGSHNGYFTNDREIRDIIRNSKPDILFVGMGGIKQEKWIVQNKDLDVPVNIGIGGSFDVWSGKVKRAPSWVRKLGIEWLYRTVTQPERIFRLKNLIVLSFKLITGRIED
;
A
#
# COMPACT_ATOMS: atom_id res chain seq x y z
N MET A 1 -12.15 -6.58 6.22
CA MET A 1 -10.67 -6.61 6.34
C MET A 1 -10.08 -6.84 4.97
N ARG A 2 -9.91 -5.75 4.22
CA ARG A 2 -9.37 -5.75 2.87
C ARG A 2 -7.91 -6.22 2.90
N ILE A 3 -7.53 -7.09 1.98
CA ILE A 3 -6.16 -7.59 1.78
C ILE A 3 -5.70 -7.25 0.37
N GLU A 4 -4.40 -7.23 0.15
CA GLU A 4 -3.82 -6.97 -1.17
C GLU A 4 -3.21 -8.25 -1.76
N ILE A 5 -3.68 -8.64 -2.94
CA ILE A 5 -3.16 -9.75 -3.72
C ILE A 5 -2.53 -9.18 -4.99
N PHE A 6 -1.21 -8.99 -4.96
CA PHE A 6 -0.43 -8.47 -6.09
C PHE A 6 -0.93 -7.11 -6.61
N ASP A 7 -1.01 -6.12 -5.72
CA ASP A 7 -1.52 -4.78 -6.01
C ASP A 7 -3.03 -4.73 -6.32
N ILE A 8 -3.75 -5.86 -6.19
CA ILE A 8 -5.20 -5.89 -6.33
C ILE A 8 -5.84 -5.98 -4.93
N PRO A 9 -6.59 -4.95 -4.51
CA PRO A 9 -7.34 -5.00 -3.26
C PRO A 9 -8.48 -6.00 -3.38
N VAL A 10 -8.60 -6.92 -2.41
CA VAL A 10 -9.71 -7.88 -2.30
C VAL A 10 -10.19 -7.97 -0.86
N ASP A 11 -11.48 -8.22 -0.67
CA ASP A 11 -12.12 -8.36 0.63
C ASP A 11 -12.29 -9.84 0.98
N ASN A 12 -11.60 -10.28 2.05
CA ASN A 12 -11.65 -11.66 2.52
C ASN A 12 -12.82 -11.87 3.50
N LEU A 13 -14.04 -11.87 2.96
CA LEU A 13 -15.29 -12.00 3.69
C LEU A 13 -15.99 -13.32 3.36
N THR A 14 -16.78 -13.86 4.30
CA THR A 14 -17.80 -14.86 3.97
C THR A 14 -18.98 -14.20 3.24
N LYS A 15 -19.86 -15.00 2.67
CA LYS A 15 -21.10 -14.53 2.06
C LYS A 15 -21.96 -13.75 3.06
N GLU A 16 -22.13 -14.27 4.27
CA GLU A 16 -22.92 -13.62 5.32
C GLU A 16 -22.27 -12.30 5.75
N GLU A 17 -20.95 -12.28 5.90
CA GLU A 17 -20.20 -11.06 6.20
C GLU A 17 -20.32 -10.01 5.09
N ALA A 18 -20.28 -10.43 3.81
CA ALA A 18 -20.42 -9.54 2.67
C ALA A 18 -21.84 -8.97 2.56
N ILE A 19 -22.88 -9.78 2.76
CA ILE A 19 -24.28 -9.32 2.76
C ILE A 19 -24.50 -8.30 3.88
N LYS A 20 -24.10 -8.64 5.12
CA LYS A 20 -24.22 -7.71 6.25
C LYS A 20 -23.47 -6.40 6.01
N TYR A 21 -22.30 -6.49 5.39
CA TYR A 21 -21.52 -5.30 5.03
C TYR A 21 -22.27 -4.43 4.00
N ILE A 22 -22.87 -5.04 2.97
CA ILE A 22 -23.67 -4.31 1.97
C ILE A 22 -24.93 -3.71 2.60
N GLU A 23 -25.60 -4.43 3.50
CA GLU A 23 -26.76 -3.88 4.24
C GLU A 23 -26.39 -2.62 5.01
N ASN A 24 -25.26 -2.61 5.72
CA ASN A 24 -24.77 -1.41 6.39
C ASN A 24 -24.50 -0.27 5.40
N LEU A 25 -23.91 -0.56 4.23
CA LEU A 25 -23.68 0.43 3.18
C LEU A 25 -24.99 1.02 2.61
N LEU A 26 -26.08 0.26 2.61
CA LEU A 26 -27.41 0.73 2.18
C LEU A 26 -28.09 1.64 3.20
N GLU A 27 -27.62 1.67 4.45
CA GLU A 27 -28.11 2.59 5.50
C GLU A 27 -27.41 3.95 5.46
N GLU A 28 -26.26 4.06 4.79
CA GLU A 28 -25.50 5.30 4.66
C GLU A 28 -26.06 6.24 3.58
N ASP A 29 -25.97 7.56 3.80
CA ASP A 29 -26.44 8.61 2.87
C ASP A 29 -25.49 8.86 1.67
N LYS A 30 -24.75 7.84 1.24
CA LYS A 30 -23.78 7.93 0.15
C LYS A 30 -23.89 6.73 -0.79
N PRO A 31 -23.53 6.89 -2.08
CA PRO A 31 -23.57 5.78 -3.02
C PRO A 31 -22.33 4.88 -2.89
N HIS A 32 -22.54 3.57 -2.86
CA HIS A 32 -21.51 2.55 -2.73
C HIS A 32 -21.46 1.65 -3.94
N PHE A 33 -20.34 0.95 -4.15
CA PHE A 33 -20.26 -0.03 -5.22
C PHE A 33 -19.33 -1.20 -4.94
N ALA A 34 -19.67 -2.34 -5.53
CA ALA A 34 -18.94 -3.59 -5.42
C ALA A 34 -18.43 -4.10 -6.76
N VAL A 35 -17.25 -4.74 -6.73
CA VAL A 35 -16.59 -5.31 -7.91
C VAL A 35 -16.20 -6.76 -7.65
N ALA A 36 -16.58 -7.64 -8.57
CA ALA A 36 -16.17 -9.04 -8.56
C ALA A 36 -14.69 -9.17 -9.01
N ILE A 37 -13.80 -9.67 -8.16
CA ILE A 37 -12.39 -9.86 -8.52
C ILE A 37 -12.13 -11.27 -9.02
N ASN A 38 -11.57 -11.36 -10.23
CA ASN A 38 -11.14 -12.60 -10.86
C ASN A 38 -9.80 -12.38 -11.61
N PRO A 39 -9.10 -13.45 -12.03
CA PRO A 39 -7.80 -13.34 -12.69
C PRO A 39 -7.80 -12.46 -13.94
N GLU A 40 -8.85 -12.54 -14.76
CA GLU A 40 -8.97 -11.72 -15.97
C GLU A 40 -9.03 -10.22 -15.62
N LYS A 41 -9.84 -9.85 -14.62
CA LYS A 41 -9.96 -8.46 -14.17
C LYS A 41 -8.68 -7.96 -13.51
N ALA A 42 -8.02 -8.80 -12.70
CA ALA A 42 -6.73 -8.48 -12.11
C ALA A 42 -5.67 -8.20 -13.19
N MET A 43 -5.62 -9.04 -14.24
CA MET A 43 -4.71 -8.83 -15.37
C MET A 43 -5.02 -7.57 -16.18
N LYS A 44 -6.30 -7.26 -16.41
CA LYS A 44 -6.71 -6.01 -17.08
C LYS A 44 -6.27 -4.79 -16.28
N ALA A 45 -6.48 -4.80 -14.97
CA ALA A 45 -6.11 -3.70 -14.08
C ALA A 45 -4.59 -3.43 -14.06
N TYR A 46 -3.75 -4.39 -14.45
CA TYR A 46 -2.30 -4.15 -14.58
C TYR A 46 -1.93 -3.25 -15.75
N ASN A 47 -2.73 -3.23 -16.82
CA ASN A 47 -2.46 -2.43 -18.02
C ASN A 47 -3.45 -1.26 -18.17
N ASP A 48 -4.37 -1.09 -17.22
CA ASP A 48 -5.43 -0.08 -17.24
C ASP A 48 -5.44 0.63 -15.87
N ASN A 49 -4.73 1.76 -15.79
CA ASN A 49 -4.60 2.56 -14.57
C ASN A 49 -5.96 3.02 -14.05
N GLU A 50 -6.89 3.36 -14.96
CA GLU A 50 -8.25 3.76 -14.59
C GLU A 50 -8.96 2.60 -13.89
N LEU A 51 -8.90 1.39 -14.44
CA LEU A 51 -9.48 0.21 -13.78
C LEU A 51 -8.80 -0.07 -12.42
N HIS A 52 -7.48 0.07 -12.32
CA HIS A 52 -6.76 -0.11 -11.07
C HIS A 52 -7.23 0.88 -9.98
N ASP A 53 -7.40 2.15 -10.34
CA ASP A 53 -7.91 3.18 -9.43
C ASP A 53 -9.36 2.91 -9.03
N ILE A 54 -10.20 2.42 -9.95
CA ILE A 54 -11.57 1.97 -9.62
C ILE A 54 -11.55 0.86 -8.57
N LEU A 55 -10.65 -0.14 -8.71
CA LEU A 55 -10.54 -1.22 -7.73
C LEU A 55 -10.06 -0.73 -6.36
N LYS A 56 -9.19 0.28 -6.30
CA LYS A 56 -8.76 0.87 -5.02
C LYS A 56 -9.88 1.60 -4.30
N ASN A 57 -10.72 2.31 -5.06
CA ASN A 57 -11.78 3.16 -4.53
C ASN A 57 -13.14 2.44 -4.40
N SER A 58 -13.23 1.16 -4.75
CA SER A 58 -14.45 0.39 -4.53
C SER A 58 -14.69 0.09 -3.05
N HIS A 59 -15.96 -0.04 -2.68
CA HIS A 59 -16.33 -0.30 -1.29
C HIS A 59 -16.24 -1.79 -0.95
N LEU A 60 -16.49 -2.66 -1.94
CA LEU A 60 -16.34 -4.11 -1.80
C LEU A 60 -15.70 -4.75 -3.03
N ASN A 61 -14.59 -5.46 -2.85
CA ASN A 61 -13.92 -6.27 -3.85
C ASN A 61 -13.99 -7.76 -3.50
N PHE A 62 -15.11 -8.39 -3.80
CA PHE A 62 -15.33 -9.79 -3.42
C PHE A 62 -14.62 -10.77 -4.37
N ILE A 63 -14.28 -11.95 -3.83
CA ILE A 63 -13.44 -12.93 -4.53
C ILE A 63 -14.29 -13.90 -5.36
N ASP A 64 -14.40 -13.64 -6.66
CA ASP A 64 -15.18 -14.44 -7.62
C ASP A 64 -14.37 -15.57 -8.27
N GLY A 65 -13.09 -15.31 -8.58
CA GLY A 65 -12.26 -16.24 -9.35
C GLY A 65 -11.37 -17.17 -8.51
N VAL A 66 -11.36 -18.48 -8.82
CA VAL A 66 -10.49 -19.47 -8.16
C VAL A 66 -9.00 -19.14 -8.23
N GLY A 67 -8.55 -18.47 -9.30
CA GLY A 67 -7.15 -18.07 -9.44
C GLY A 67 -6.68 -17.10 -8.36
N ILE A 68 -7.56 -16.21 -7.89
CA ILE A 68 -7.27 -15.29 -6.78
C ILE A 68 -7.03 -16.08 -5.49
N ILE A 69 -7.83 -17.12 -5.25
CA ILE A 69 -7.71 -18.01 -4.08
C ILE A 69 -6.39 -18.78 -4.13
N PHE A 70 -6.04 -19.35 -5.28
CA PHE A 70 -4.76 -20.03 -5.46
C PHE A 70 -3.58 -19.09 -5.25
N ALA A 71 -3.62 -17.89 -5.83
CA ALA A 71 -2.58 -16.88 -5.66
C ALA A 71 -2.41 -16.44 -4.20
N ALA A 72 -3.53 -16.23 -3.47
CA ALA A 72 -3.51 -15.92 -2.05
C ALA A 72 -2.83 -17.02 -1.23
N LYS A 73 -3.22 -18.28 -1.46
CA LYS A 73 -2.72 -19.44 -0.73
C LYS A 73 -1.26 -19.72 -1.06
N LEU A 74 -0.92 -19.84 -2.34
CA LEU A 74 0.40 -20.26 -2.81
C LEU A 74 1.47 -19.19 -2.58
N PHE A 75 1.13 -17.91 -2.78
CA PHE A 75 2.13 -16.85 -2.83
C PHE A 75 2.05 -15.85 -1.67
N LYS A 76 1.00 -15.85 -0.86
CA LYS A 76 0.91 -15.01 0.34
C LYS A 76 0.67 -15.83 1.61
N GLY A 77 0.38 -17.13 1.51
CA GLY A 77 0.03 -17.97 2.66
C GLY A 77 -1.32 -17.59 3.30
N ILE A 78 -2.14 -16.81 2.60
CA ILE A 78 -3.42 -16.31 3.11
C ILE A 78 -4.50 -17.34 2.82
N LYS A 79 -5.24 -17.73 3.86
CA LYS A 79 -6.45 -18.55 3.73
C LYS A 79 -7.63 -17.64 3.41
N ILE A 80 -8.19 -17.81 2.21
CA ILE A 80 -9.46 -17.17 1.84
C ILE A 80 -10.60 -17.87 2.58
N LYS A 81 -11.50 -17.09 3.20
CA LYS A 81 -12.63 -17.59 3.99
C LYS A 81 -13.62 -18.32 3.10
N GLU A 82 -14.06 -17.65 2.03
CA GLU A 82 -15.05 -18.17 1.11
C GLU A 82 -14.85 -17.59 -0.30
N ARG A 83 -15.24 -18.36 -1.31
CA ARG A 83 -15.37 -17.88 -2.70
C ARG A 83 -16.79 -17.38 -2.90
N LEU A 84 -16.95 -16.12 -3.28
CA LEU A 84 -18.26 -15.52 -3.52
C LEU A 84 -18.40 -15.21 -5.01
N THR A 85 -19.23 -15.98 -5.73
CA THR A 85 -19.43 -15.70 -7.16
C THR A 85 -20.36 -14.52 -7.35
N GLY A 86 -20.16 -13.77 -8.45
CA GLY A 86 -20.99 -12.60 -8.74
C GLY A 86 -22.48 -12.92 -8.89
N ILE A 87 -22.82 -14.12 -9.37
CA ILE A 87 -24.23 -14.56 -9.49
C ILE A 87 -24.81 -14.95 -8.13
N ASP A 88 -24.04 -15.62 -7.27
CA ASP A 88 -24.56 -16.02 -5.95
C ASP A 88 -24.81 -14.77 -5.07
N LEU A 89 -23.89 -13.79 -5.08
CA LEU A 89 -24.11 -12.52 -4.39
C LEU A 89 -25.31 -11.75 -4.97
N PHE A 90 -25.46 -11.72 -6.30
CA PHE A 90 -26.63 -11.12 -6.94
C PHE A 90 -27.93 -11.75 -6.47
N THR A 91 -28.03 -13.09 -6.47
CA THR A 91 -29.22 -13.81 -6.03
C THR A 91 -29.58 -13.53 -4.57
N GLU A 92 -28.60 -13.52 -3.67
CA GLU A 92 -28.83 -13.21 -2.27
C GLU A 92 -29.26 -11.76 -2.06
N LEU A 93 -28.69 -10.81 -2.81
CA LEU A 93 -29.13 -9.41 -2.75
C LEU A 93 -30.56 -9.22 -3.27
N LEU A 94 -31.01 -9.99 -4.27
CA LEU A 94 -32.42 -9.98 -4.68
C LEU A 94 -33.33 -10.47 -3.56
N LYS A 95 -32.94 -11.53 -2.86
CA LYS A 95 -33.67 -12.05 -1.70
C LYS A 95 -33.77 -11.01 -0.57
N VAL A 96 -32.64 -10.40 -0.21
CA VAL A 96 -32.61 -9.32 0.80
C VAL A 96 -33.45 -8.13 0.35
N SER A 97 -33.45 -7.80 -0.95
CA SER A 97 -34.26 -6.72 -1.51
C SER A 97 -35.76 -7.00 -1.41
N GLU A 98 -36.18 -8.25 -1.66
CA GLU A 98 -37.56 -8.66 -1.48
C GLU A 98 -37.99 -8.61 0.00
N GLU A 99 -37.16 -9.12 0.91
CA GLU A 99 -37.43 -9.16 2.36
C GLU A 99 -37.49 -7.76 2.98
N LYS A 100 -36.58 -6.86 2.60
CA LYS A 100 -36.47 -5.49 3.14
C LYS A 100 -37.24 -4.45 2.33
N GLY A 101 -37.71 -4.83 1.14
CA GLY A 101 -38.46 -3.96 0.25
C GLY A 101 -37.62 -2.92 -0.49
N TYR A 102 -36.33 -3.19 -0.73
CA TYR A 102 -35.45 -2.36 -1.56
C TYR A 102 -35.88 -2.40 -3.03
N LYS A 103 -35.75 -1.27 -3.71
CA LYS A 103 -36.09 -1.10 -5.12
C LYS A 103 -34.85 -1.37 -5.99
N VAL A 104 -35.00 -2.26 -6.97
CA VAL A 104 -33.88 -2.73 -7.80
C VAL A 104 -34.02 -2.26 -9.25
N TYR A 105 -32.93 -1.73 -9.82
CA TYR A 105 -32.80 -1.41 -11.23
C TYR A 105 -31.80 -2.32 -11.93
N PHE A 106 -32.10 -2.71 -13.18
CA PHE A 106 -31.26 -3.62 -13.96
C PHE A 106 -30.79 -2.95 -15.26
N LEU A 107 -29.48 -2.80 -15.45
CA LEU A 107 -28.90 -2.20 -16.65
C LEU A 107 -27.94 -3.18 -17.33
N GLY A 108 -28.22 -3.66 -18.54
CA GLY A 108 -27.23 -4.47 -19.26
C GLY A 108 -27.79 -5.47 -20.25
N THR A 109 -26.90 -6.30 -20.80
CA THR A 109 -27.18 -7.31 -21.83
C THR A 109 -27.99 -6.79 -23.02
N LYS A 110 -28.48 -7.68 -23.89
CA LYS A 110 -29.36 -7.33 -25.02
C LYS A 110 -30.80 -7.15 -24.54
N GLU A 111 -31.58 -6.38 -25.28
CA GLU A 111 -33.00 -6.09 -24.98
C GLU A 111 -33.84 -7.35 -24.73
N GLU A 112 -33.72 -8.37 -25.58
CA GLU A 112 -34.45 -9.63 -25.41
C GLU A 112 -34.00 -10.39 -24.16
N SER A 113 -32.69 -10.42 -23.91
CA SER A 113 -32.10 -11.13 -22.78
C SER A 113 -32.48 -10.49 -21.45
N ILE A 114 -32.46 -9.15 -21.35
CA ILE A 114 -32.84 -8.47 -20.10
C ILE A 114 -34.34 -8.64 -19.82
N LYS A 115 -35.21 -8.56 -20.85
CA LYS A 115 -36.65 -8.80 -20.68
C LYS A 115 -36.94 -10.20 -20.11
N LYS A 116 -36.32 -11.24 -20.70
CA LYS A 116 -36.44 -12.62 -20.19
C LYS A 116 -35.88 -12.77 -18.78
N ALA A 117 -34.74 -12.12 -18.49
CA ALA A 117 -34.16 -12.15 -17.15
C ALA A 117 -35.11 -11.53 -16.12
N ILE A 118 -35.73 -10.38 -16.42
CA ILE A 118 -36.70 -9.72 -15.55
C ILE A 118 -37.94 -10.58 -15.32
N GLU A 119 -38.46 -11.23 -16.37
CA GLU A 119 -39.60 -12.16 -16.24
C GLU A 119 -39.27 -13.30 -15.27
N ASN A 120 -38.11 -13.95 -15.43
CA ASN A 120 -37.69 -15.05 -14.56
C ASN A 120 -37.38 -14.57 -13.13
N ILE A 121 -36.84 -13.36 -12.97
CA ILE A 121 -36.64 -12.73 -11.65
C ILE A 121 -38.00 -12.49 -10.97
N LYS A 122 -38.99 -11.92 -11.67
CA LYS A 122 -40.34 -11.72 -11.12
C LYS A 122 -41.00 -13.04 -10.72
N ASN A 123 -40.82 -14.10 -11.49
CA ASN A 123 -41.33 -15.43 -11.15
C ASN A 123 -40.63 -16.04 -9.91
N SER A 124 -39.35 -15.73 -9.70
CA SER A 124 -38.56 -16.25 -8.58
C SER A 124 -38.71 -15.43 -7.29
N PHE A 125 -38.98 -14.13 -7.43
CA PHE A 125 -39.10 -13.14 -6.35
C PHE A 125 -40.35 -12.27 -6.59
N PRO A 126 -41.56 -12.81 -6.33
CA PRO A 126 -42.83 -12.19 -6.70
C PRO A 126 -43.11 -10.86 -5.99
N ASN A 127 -42.50 -10.61 -4.82
CA ASN A 127 -42.68 -9.38 -4.04
C ASN A 127 -41.54 -8.36 -4.27
N LEU A 128 -40.56 -8.68 -5.13
CA LEU A 128 -39.44 -7.79 -5.42
C LEU A 128 -39.92 -6.49 -6.10
N LYS A 129 -39.52 -5.35 -5.55
CA LYS A 129 -39.79 -4.05 -6.15
C LYS A 129 -38.79 -3.74 -7.25
N ILE A 130 -39.22 -3.84 -8.50
CA ILE A 130 -38.40 -3.50 -9.66
C ILE A 130 -38.66 -2.04 -10.05
N ALA A 131 -37.66 -1.17 -9.83
CA ALA A 131 -37.72 0.25 -10.19
C ALA A 131 -37.65 0.49 -11.71
N GLY A 132 -36.99 -0.42 -12.43
CA GLY A 132 -36.91 -0.37 -13.88
C GLY A 132 -35.82 -1.28 -14.44
N PHE A 133 -35.72 -1.29 -15.75
CA PHE A 133 -34.62 -1.96 -16.46
C PHE A 133 -34.32 -1.26 -17.78
N HIS A 134 -33.09 -1.41 -18.26
CA HIS A 134 -32.67 -0.95 -19.58
C HIS A 134 -31.58 -1.88 -20.15
N ASN A 135 -31.54 -2.07 -21.47
CA ASN A 135 -30.47 -2.84 -22.10
C ASN A 135 -29.11 -2.12 -22.00
N GLY A 136 -28.02 -2.86 -22.20
CA GLY A 136 -26.64 -2.33 -22.08
C GLY A 136 -26.07 -1.67 -23.34
N TYR A 137 -26.87 -1.50 -24.40
CA TYR A 137 -26.45 -0.96 -25.69
C TYR A 137 -27.18 0.35 -25.95
N PHE A 138 -26.66 1.43 -25.37
CA PHE A 138 -27.19 2.78 -25.49
C PHE A 138 -26.11 3.73 -26.05
N GLU A 139 -26.54 4.76 -26.78
CA GLU A 139 -25.66 5.81 -27.31
C GLU A 139 -25.52 6.99 -26.33
N ASP A 140 -26.63 7.35 -25.67
CA ASP A 140 -26.70 8.48 -24.74
C ASP A 140 -26.58 8.00 -23.29
N GLU A 141 -25.36 8.02 -22.76
CA GLU A 141 -25.08 7.63 -21.37
C GLU A 141 -25.77 8.56 -20.35
N GLU A 142 -25.86 9.86 -20.63
CA GLU A 142 -26.42 10.85 -19.71
C GLU A 142 -27.91 10.62 -19.50
N LYS A 143 -28.65 10.35 -20.59
CA LYS A 143 -30.07 10.00 -20.52
C LYS A 143 -30.32 8.74 -19.69
N ILE A 144 -29.45 7.74 -19.78
CA ILE A 144 -29.56 6.51 -18.97
C ILE A 144 -29.31 6.81 -17.49
N VAL A 145 -28.29 7.59 -17.18
CA VAL A 145 -28.01 8.02 -15.80
C VAL A 145 -29.19 8.79 -15.22
N GLU A 146 -29.78 9.73 -15.98
CA GLU A 146 -30.98 10.46 -15.55
C GLU A 146 -32.18 9.53 -15.33
N THR A 147 -32.37 8.53 -16.19
CA THR A 147 -33.47 7.57 -16.09
C THR A 147 -33.35 6.74 -14.82
N ILE A 148 -32.13 6.30 -14.49
CA ILE A 148 -31.85 5.55 -13.26
C ILE A 148 -32.05 6.46 -12.05
N ALA A 149 -31.53 7.68 -12.09
CA ALA A 149 -31.65 8.63 -10.98
C ALA A 149 -33.11 8.98 -10.64
N LYS A 150 -33.98 9.03 -11.65
CA LYS A 150 -35.43 9.29 -11.52
C LYS A 150 -36.25 8.04 -11.16
N SER A 151 -35.65 6.84 -11.20
CA SER A 151 -36.35 5.58 -10.94
C SER A 151 -36.58 5.27 -9.46
N ASP A 152 -35.96 6.04 -8.56
CA ASP A 152 -36.01 5.82 -7.11
C ASP A 152 -35.50 4.41 -6.71
N ALA A 153 -34.44 3.94 -7.38
CA ALA A 153 -33.84 2.64 -7.11
C ALA A 153 -32.83 2.73 -5.97
N ASP A 154 -32.88 1.79 -5.02
CA ASP A 154 -31.87 1.65 -3.98
C ASP A 154 -30.62 0.94 -4.52
N ILE A 155 -30.83 -0.08 -5.37
CA ILE A 155 -29.79 -0.98 -5.87
C ILE A 155 -29.77 -0.99 -7.40
N LEU A 156 -28.58 -0.83 -7.98
CA LEU A 156 -28.34 -0.95 -9.42
C LEU A 156 -27.45 -2.16 -9.73
N PHE A 157 -27.92 -3.04 -10.62
CA PHE A 157 -27.10 -4.11 -11.19
C PHE A 157 -26.72 -3.82 -12.64
N VAL A 158 -25.42 -3.88 -12.95
CA VAL A 158 -24.88 -3.52 -14.27
C VAL A 158 -24.23 -4.72 -14.97
N GLY A 159 -24.83 -5.18 -16.07
CA GLY A 159 -24.42 -6.33 -16.87
C GLY A 159 -23.87 -5.95 -18.24
N MET A 160 -22.84 -5.10 -18.31
CA MET A 160 -22.22 -4.63 -19.56
C MET A 160 -20.86 -5.27 -19.87
N GLY A 161 -20.37 -6.13 -18.97
CA GLY A 161 -19.07 -6.76 -19.08
C GLY A 161 -17.94 -5.88 -18.56
N SER A 162 -16.82 -6.51 -18.21
CA SER A 162 -15.67 -5.86 -17.60
C SER A 162 -14.59 -5.51 -18.62
N PRO A 163 -14.07 -4.27 -18.66
CA PRO A 163 -14.16 -3.23 -17.61
C PRO A 163 -15.30 -2.20 -17.76
N LYS A 164 -16.13 -2.28 -18.81
CA LYS A 164 -17.13 -1.24 -19.14
C LYS A 164 -18.09 -0.96 -17.98
N GLN A 165 -18.58 -2.00 -17.31
CA GLN A 165 -19.50 -1.86 -16.17
C GLN A 165 -18.84 -1.17 -14.98
N GLU A 166 -17.57 -1.47 -14.68
CA GLU A 166 -16.86 -0.84 -13.57
C GLU A 166 -16.61 0.66 -13.85
N LYS A 167 -16.19 0.99 -15.07
CA LYS A 167 -15.97 2.39 -15.51
C LYS A 167 -17.27 3.19 -15.50
N PHE A 168 -18.36 2.64 -16.02
CA PHE A 168 -19.68 3.29 -16.01
C PHE A 168 -20.15 3.59 -14.58
N ILE A 169 -20.07 2.60 -13.67
CA ILE A 169 -20.49 2.78 -12.28
C ILE A 169 -19.62 3.85 -11.63
N TYR A 170 -18.30 3.74 -11.72
CA TYR A 170 -17.39 4.65 -11.03
C TYR A 170 -17.53 6.10 -11.51
N LYS A 171 -17.60 6.32 -12.82
CA LYS A 171 -17.77 7.64 -13.43
C LYS A 171 -19.08 8.32 -13.00
N ASN A 172 -20.16 7.54 -12.86
CA ASN A 172 -21.51 8.06 -12.66
C ASN A 172 -22.06 7.84 -11.24
N LEU A 173 -21.28 7.28 -10.31
CA LEU A 173 -21.74 6.85 -9.00
C LEU A 173 -22.50 7.95 -8.25
N GLY A 174 -21.98 9.18 -8.26
CA GLY A 174 -22.60 10.34 -7.62
C GLY A 174 -23.85 10.88 -8.33
N LYS A 175 -24.10 10.50 -9.59
CA LYS A 175 -25.23 10.97 -10.40
C LYS A 175 -26.37 9.95 -10.48
N LEU A 176 -26.11 8.67 -10.23
CA LEU A 176 -27.09 7.58 -10.37
C LEU A 176 -28.20 7.63 -9.31
N ASN A 177 -28.01 8.36 -8.20
CA ASN A 177 -28.95 8.46 -7.08
C ASN A 177 -29.38 7.08 -6.50
N VAL A 178 -28.49 6.09 -6.59
CA VAL A 178 -28.67 4.76 -5.99
C VAL A 178 -27.75 4.63 -4.77
N LYS A 179 -28.13 3.83 -3.79
CA LYS A 179 -27.32 3.59 -2.59
C LYS A 179 -26.22 2.56 -2.83
N PHE A 180 -26.47 1.58 -3.71
CA PHE A 180 -25.50 0.54 -4.02
C PHE A 180 -25.54 0.15 -5.50
N ALA A 181 -24.36 0.00 -6.12
CA ALA A 181 -24.20 -0.48 -7.48
C ALA A 181 -23.26 -1.69 -7.55
N MET A 182 -23.60 -2.69 -8.39
CA MET A 182 -22.75 -3.86 -8.59
C MET A 182 -22.68 -4.28 -10.05
N GLY A 183 -21.46 -4.46 -10.54
CA GLY A 183 -21.22 -5.07 -11.85
C GLY A 183 -21.46 -6.58 -11.81
N VAL A 184 -22.39 -7.08 -12.62
CA VAL A 184 -22.82 -8.50 -12.61
C VAL A 184 -22.43 -9.26 -13.89
N GLY A 185 -21.88 -8.57 -14.90
CA GLY A 185 -21.44 -9.22 -16.14
C GLY A 185 -22.55 -10.04 -16.80
N GLY A 186 -22.27 -11.32 -17.04
CA GLY A 186 -23.18 -12.24 -17.73
C GLY A 186 -24.30 -12.86 -16.86
N THR A 187 -24.52 -12.38 -15.64
CA THR A 187 -25.55 -12.91 -14.74
C THR A 187 -26.95 -12.82 -15.35
N PHE A 188 -27.27 -11.74 -16.06
CA PHE A 188 -28.57 -11.60 -16.73
C PHE A 188 -28.81 -12.69 -17.79
N ASN A 189 -27.79 -13.10 -18.53
CA ASN A 189 -27.93 -14.19 -19.51
C ASN A 189 -28.17 -15.56 -18.83
N VAL A 190 -27.70 -15.75 -17.59
CA VAL A 190 -28.04 -16.95 -16.81
C VAL A 190 -29.51 -16.91 -16.41
N TYR A 191 -29.98 -15.78 -15.89
CA TYR A 191 -31.40 -15.59 -15.55
C TYR A 191 -32.32 -15.61 -16.77
N ALA A 192 -31.84 -15.25 -17.96
CA ALA A 192 -32.55 -15.41 -19.22
C ALA A 192 -32.58 -16.86 -19.74
N ASN A 193 -31.99 -17.82 -19.01
CA ASN A 193 -31.80 -19.22 -19.40
C ASN A 193 -30.97 -19.42 -20.68
N GLU A 194 -30.20 -18.42 -21.09
CA GLU A 194 -29.30 -18.50 -22.26
C GLU A 194 -27.99 -19.20 -21.89
N PHE A 195 -27.52 -19.01 -20.65
CA PHE A 195 -26.31 -19.66 -20.13
C PHE A 195 -26.65 -20.64 -19.02
N ARG A 196 -26.24 -21.91 -19.19
CA ARG A 196 -26.38 -22.93 -18.14
C ARG A 196 -25.20 -22.89 -17.17
N ARG A 197 -25.50 -22.92 -15.87
CA ARG A 197 -24.47 -23.15 -14.83
C ARG A 197 -23.97 -24.59 -14.88
N ALA A 198 -22.76 -24.82 -14.39
CA ALA A 198 -22.25 -26.17 -14.19
C ALA A 198 -23.06 -26.91 -13.10
N PRO A 199 -23.13 -28.24 -13.08
CA PRO A 199 -23.66 -28.99 -11.94
C PRO A 199 -23.03 -28.55 -10.61
N HIS A 200 -23.80 -28.58 -9.52
CA HIS A 200 -23.38 -28.05 -8.22
C HIS A 200 -22.07 -28.67 -7.67
N ILE A 201 -21.82 -29.95 -7.96
CA ILE A 201 -20.56 -30.63 -7.61
C ILE A 201 -19.37 -29.96 -8.30
N ILE A 202 -19.50 -29.65 -9.60
CA ILE A 202 -18.45 -28.99 -10.39
C ILE A 202 -18.22 -27.55 -9.90
N GLN A 203 -19.28 -26.84 -9.51
CA GLN A 203 -19.19 -25.51 -8.92
C GLN A 203 -18.41 -25.54 -7.59
N LYS A 204 -18.76 -26.48 -6.69
CA LYS A 204 -18.08 -26.68 -5.40
C LYS A 204 -16.60 -27.03 -5.55
N LEU A 205 -16.25 -27.81 -6.56
CA LEU A 205 -14.86 -28.12 -6.89
C LEU A 205 -14.12 -26.95 -7.55
N GLY A 206 -14.80 -25.86 -7.90
CA GLY A 206 -14.20 -24.69 -8.53
C GLY A 206 -13.92 -24.85 -10.03
N PHE A 207 -14.43 -25.90 -10.68
CA PHE A 207 -14.20 -26.21 -12.10
C PHE A 207 -15.28 -25.66 -13.03
N GLU A 208 -16.15 -24.77 -12.56
CA GLU A 208 -17.18 -24.17 -13.41
C GLU A 208 -16.60 -23.43 -14.63
N TRP A 209 -15.40 -22.84 -14.50
CA TRP A 209 -14.71 -22.22 -15.62
C TRP A 209 -14.35 -23.24 -16.72
N LEU A 210 -13.95 -24.47 -16.34
CA LEU A 210 -13.61 -25.55 -17.26
C LEU A 210 -14.86 -26.11 -17.91
N TYR A 211 -15.94 -26.29 -17.14
CA TYR A 211 -17.23 -26.70 -17.68
C TYR A 211 -17.75 -25.72 -18.74
N ARG A 212 -17.69 -24.42 -18.46
CA ARG A 212 -18.10 -23.37 -19.42
C ARG A 212 -17.19 -23.31 -20.64
N PHE A 213 -15.91 -23.66 -20.50
CA PHE A 213 -14.99 -23.75 -21.64
C PHE A 213 -15.34 -24.88 -22.60
N VAL A 214 -15.61 -26.06 -22.05
CA VAL A 214 -15.99 -27.24 -22.85
C VAL A 214 -17.25 -26.94 -23.68
N LEU A 215 -18.19 -26.18 -23.12
CA LEU A 215 -19.41 -25.76 -23.82
C LEU A 215 -19.20 -24.60 -24.80
N ASP A 216 -18.20 -23.74 -24.57
CA ASP A 216 -17.93 -22.56 -25.40
C ASP A 216 -16.41 -22.33 -25.53
N PRO A 217 -15.76 -22.99 -26.51
CA PRO A 217 -14.32 -22.90 -26.72
C PRO A 217 -13.83 -21.48 -27.03
N LYS A 218 -14.71 -20.56 -27.47
CA LYS A 218 -14.35 -19.14 -27.71
C LYS A 218 -13.90 -18.43 -26.43
N ARG A 219 -14.12 -19.04 -25.26
CA ARG A 219 -13.67 -18.55 -23.95
C ARG A 219 -12.18 -18.79 -23.68
N LEU A 220 -11.45 -19.45 -24.58
CA LEU A 220 -10.02 -19.75 -24.45
C LEU A 220 -9.17 -18.54 -23.98
N PRO A 221 -9.34 -17.30 -24.50
CA PRO A 221 -8.55 -16.16 -24.04
C PRO A 221 -8.73 -15.86 -22.55
N ARG A 222 -9.94 -16.06 -22.00
CA ARG A 222 -10.23 -15.85 -20.58
C ARG A 222 -9.55 -16.90 -19.70
N ILE A 223 -9.39 -18.12 -20.21
CA ILE A 223 -8.73 -19.21 -19.47
C ILE A 223 -7.22 -19.01 -19.45
N LEU A 224 -6.64 -18.58 -20.57
CA LEU A 224 -5.22 -18.24 -20.65
C LEU A 224 -4.85 -17.07 -19.72
N SER A 225 -5.82 -16.25 -19.30
CA SER A 225 -5.59 -15.24 -18.27
C SER A 225 -5.18 -15.84 -16.92
N LEU A 226 -5.60 -17.07 -16.59
CA LEU A 226 -5.26 -17.71 -15.31
C LEU A 226 -3.77 -18.11 -15.23
N PRO A 227 -3.18 -18.86 -16.19
CA PRO A 227 -1.75 -19.11 -16.22
C PRO A 227 -0.92 -17.82 -16.26
N THR A 228 -1.33 -16.84 -17.07
CA THR A 228 -0.66 -15.53 -17.14
C THR A 228 -0.71 -14.80 -15.80
N PHE A 229 -1.88 -14.79 -15.15
CA PHE A 229 -2.05 -14.23 -13.81
C PHE A 229 -1.18 -14.94 -12.78
N LEU A 230 -1.13 -16.26 -12.76
CA LEU A 230 -0.29 -17.02 -11.83
C LEU A 230 1.21 -16.79 -12.10
N LYS A 231 1.62 -16.67 -13.37
CA LYS A 231 3.00 -16.34 -13.76
C LYS A 231 3.37 -14.92 -13.30
N GLU A 232 2.48 -13.95 -13.49
CA GLU A 232 2.72 -12.56 -13.10
C GLU A 232 2.71 -12.39 -11.58
N ALA A 233 1.76 -13.05 -10.90
CA ALA A 233 1.75 -13.20 -9.45
C ALA A 233 3.07 -13.80 -8.94
N PHE A 234 3.55 -14.87 -9.57
CA PHE A 234 4.84 -15.46 -9.23
C PHE A 234 5.99 -14.46 -9.45
N LYS A 235 6.08 -13.80 -10.61
CA LYS A 235 7.11 -12.79 -10.88
C LYS A 235 7.09 -11.65 -9.87
N ARG A 236 5.92 -11.10 -9.54
CA ARG A 236 5.78 -10.00 -8.58
C ARG A 236 6.12 -10.41 -7.15
N ARG A 237 5.92 -11.67 -6.78
CA ARG A 237 6.47 -12.20 -5.51
C ARG A 237 7.99 -12.04 -5.42
N PHE A 238 8.68 -12.07 -6.56
CA PHE A 238 10.14 -11.94 -6.65
C PHE A 238 10.63 -10.58 -7.16
N THR A 239 9.74 -9.69 -7.60
CA THR A 239 10.10 -8.34 -8.07
C THR A 239 9.89 -7.36 -6.92
N PRO A 240 10.95 -6.93 -6.22
CA PRO A 240 10.81 -5.97 -5.13
C PRO A 240 10.32 -4.62 -5.67
N LYS A 241 9.28 -4.05 -5.03
CA LYS A 241 8.90 -2.65 -5.25
C LYS A 241 10.11 -1.76 -4.88
N LYS A 242 10.37 -0.69 -5.64
CA LYS A 242 11.44 0.29 -5.31
C LYS A 242 11.10 1.10 -4.05
N VAL A 243 9.82 1.29 -3.77
CA VAL A 243 9.30 1.91 -2.54
C VAL A 243 8.26 0.98 -1.98
N ILE A 244 8.31 0.75 -0.68
CA ILE A 244 7.26 0.04 0.06
C ILE A 244 6.57 1.03 0.98
N GLU A 245 5.30 0.78 1.27
CA GLU A 245 4.53 1.62 2.20
C GLU A 245 3.92 0.74 3.29
N PHE A 246 4.17 1.12 4.55
CA PHE A 246 3.51 0.51 5.70
C PHE A 246 3.41 1.54 6.82
N LEU A 247 2.30 1.54 7.57
CA LEU A 247 1.96 2.58 8.55
C LEU A 247 1.86 4.00 7.94
N GLY A 248 1.63 4.09 6.64
CA GLY A 248 1.69 5.32 5.85
C GLY A 248 3.11 5.89 5.65
N ILE A 249 4.15 5.15 6.06
CA ILE A 249 5.55 5.54 5.88
C ILE A 249 6.04 4.96 4.56
N LYS A 250 6.54 5.82 3.66
CA LYS A 250 7.16 5.42 2.39
C LYS A 250 8.63 5.08 2.61
N VAL A 251 8.95 3.79 2.66
CA VAL A 251 10.31 3.30 2.90
C VAL A 251 10.95 2.89 1.57
N SER A 252 12.17 3.37 1.34
CA SER A 252 12.96 2.99 0.16
C SER A 252 13.37 1.53 0.24
N ASN A 253 13.26 0.84 -0.89
CA ASN A 253 13.74 -0.52 -1.08
C ASN A 253 14.70 -0.60 -2.30
N ARG A 254 15.31 0.55 -2.59
CA ARG A 254 16.32 0.77 -3.63
C ARG A 254 17.73 0.44 -3.12
N THR A 255 18.69 0.25 -4.03
CA THR A 255 20.10 0.10 -3.66
C THR A 255 20.68 1.40 -3.09
N ILE A 256 21.91 1.37 -2.55
CA ILE A 256 22.57 2.59 -2.08
C ILE A 256 22.73 3.58 -3.24
N GLU A 257 23.17 3.11 -4.40
CA GLU A 257 23.43 3.92 -5.60
C GLU A 257 22.15 4.62 -6.07
N GLU A 258 21.05 3.87 -6.21
CA GLU A 258 19.75 4.42 -6.60
C GLU A 258 19.22 5.45 -5.57
N ASN A 259 19.50 5.27 -4.28
CA ASN A 259 19.14 6.26 -3.26
C ASN A 259 20.03 7.50 -3.36
N LEU A 260 21.33 7.36 -3.63
CA LEU A 260 22.26 8.48 -3.82
C LEU A 260 21.89 9.32 -5.06
N GLU A 261 21.41 8.69 -6.14
CA GLU A 261 20.88 9.41 -7.31
C GLU A 261 19.69 10.32 -6.94
N ILE A 262 18.80 9.85 -6.05
CA ILE A 262 17.69 10.67 -5.51
C ILE A 262 18.24 11.82 -4.68
N VAL A 263 19.26 11.57 -3.85
CA VAL A 263 19.89 12.64 -3.06
C VAL A 263 20.54 13.70 -3.96
N GLU A 264 21.18 13.31 -5.07
CA GLU A 264 21.68 14.28 -6.05
C GLU A 264 20.56 15.14 -6.65
N GLN A 265 19.37 14.59 -6.87
CA GLN A 265 18.20 15.35 -7.32
C GLN A 265 17.77 16.37 -6.24
N PHE A 266 17.67 15.94 -4.98
CA PHE A 266 17.32 16.83 -3.86
C PHE A 266 18.27 18.02 -3.73
N ILE A 267 19.58 17.80 -3.89
CA ILE A 267 20.57 18.88 -3.88
C ILE A 267 20.34 19.87 -5.03
N LYS A 268 20.07 19.35 -6.24
CA LYS A 268 19.82 20.20 -7.43
C LYS A 268 18.55 21.04 -7.33
N GLU A 269 17.52 20.52 -6.66
CA GLU A 269 16.27 21.24 -6.44
C GLU A 269 16.43 22.44 -5.51
N LYS A 270 17.47 22.46 -4.66
CA LYS A 270 17.77 23.53 -3.69
C LYS A 270 16.59 23.86 -2.78
N LYS A 271 15.84 22.83 -2.39
CA LYS A 271 14.76 22.90 -1.42
C LYS A 271 15.06 21.96 -0.28
N PHE A 272 14.46 22.22 0.88
CA PHE A 272 14.56 21.34 2.03
C PHE A 272 14.06 19.94 1.70
N HIS A 273 14.92 18.93 1.89
CA HIS A 273 14.56 17.52 1.90
C HIS A 273 15.05 16.84 3.18
N LEU A 274 14.19 15.99 3.74
CA LEU A 274 14.46 15.20 4.94
C LEU A 274 14.75 13.73 4.56
N ILE A 275 15.92 13.25 4.95
CA ILE A 275 16.30 11.84 4.89
C ILE A 275 16.30 11.25 6.30
N VAL A 276 15.60 10.12 6.47
CA VAL A 276 15.53 9.42 7.75
C VAL A 276 16.03 7.98 7.60
N THR A 277 17.07 7.60 8.35
CA THR A 277 17.50 6.20 8.45
C THR A 277 16.73 5.50 9.58
N ILE A 278 15.57 4.91 9.25
CA ILE A 278 14.65 4.35 10.25
C ILE A 278 15.14 2.99 10.74
N ASN A 279 15.08 2.77 12.06
CA ASN A 279 15.33 1.49 12.71
C ASN A 279 14.14 1.02 13.55
N GLY A 280 14.25 -0.16 14.17
CA GLY A 280 13.16 -0.74 14.97
C GLY A 280 12.77 0.08 16.21
N GLU A 281 13.72 0.80 16.82
CA GLU A 281 13.41 1.67 17.95
C GLU A 281 12.56 2.86 17.49
N MET A 282 12.95 3.52 16.39
CA MET A 282 12.20 4.61 15.79
C MET A 282 10.81 4.17 15.34
N LEU A 283 10.71 2.99 14.71
CA LEU A 283 9.43 2.43 14.28
C LEU A 283 8.49 2.18 15.48
N SER A 284 9.02 1.63 16.58
CA SER A 284 8.26 1.43 17.82
C SER A 284 7.70 2.74 18.37
N ARG A 285 8.53 3.78 18.38
CA ARG A 285 8.12 5.12 18.84
C ARG A 285 7.12 5.77 17.91
N ALA A 286 7.25 5.59 16.60
CA ALA A 286 6.27 6.10 15.63
C ALA A 286 4.87 5.56 15.87
N ILE A 287 4.74 4.31 16.32
CA ILE A 287 3.42 3.74 16.66
C ILE A 287 2.82 4.42 17.90
N SER A 288 3.63 4.91 18.83
CA SER A 288 3.15 5.51 20.09
C SER A 288 3.14 7.05 20.08
N GLU A 289 3.89 7.69 19.19
CA GLU A 289 4.06 9.15 19.11
C GLU A 289 3.62 9.66 17.73
N LYS A 290 2.38 10.17 17.64
CA LYS A 290 1.77 10.67 16.39
C LYS A 290 2.62 11.74 15.70
N ASP A 291 3.21 12.66 16.47
CA ASP A 291 4.06 13.72 15.92
C ASP A 291 5.28 13.15 15.17
N PHE A 292 5.89 12.10 15.72
CA PHE A 292 7.04 11.47 15.09
C PHE A 292 6.63 10.62 13.88
N LEU A 293 5.48 9.95 13.94
CA LEU A 293 4.91 9.28 12.77
C LEU A 293 4.67 10.27 11.63
N ASN A 294 4.12 11.44 11.91
CA ASN A 294 3.89 12.48 10.90
C ASN A 294 5.20 12.97 10.25
N ILE A 295 6.28 13.08 11.02
CA ILE A 295 7.62 13.37 10.49
C ILE A 295 8.06 12.28 9.51
N LEU A 296 7.88 11.00 9.87
CA LEU A 296 8.25 9.88 9.00
C LEU A 296 7.39 9.80 7.73
N LYS A 297 6.09 10.12 7.83
CA LYS A 297 5.18 10.18 6.67
C LYS A 297 5.54 11.33 5.72
N GLY A 298 6.03 12.44 6.27
CA GLY A 298 6.45 13.62 5.51
C GLY A 298 7.91 13.62 5.05
N ALA A 299 8.70 12.60 5.40
CA ALA A 299 10.09 12.49 4.97
C ALA A 299 10.19 12.15 3.48
N ASP A 300 11.10 12.84 2.77
CA ASP A 300 11.28 12.68 1.32
C ASP A 300 11.98 11.38 0.96
N LEU A 301 12.84 10.87 1.85
CA LEU A 301 13.50 9.58 1.70
C LEU A 301 13.70 8.86 3.04
N VAL A 302 13.09 7.69 3.18
CA VAL A 302 13.26 6.84 4.38
C VAL A 302 14.09 5.60 4.04
N ILE A 303 15.27 5.47 4.65
CA ILE A 303 16.22 4.38 4.45
C ILE A 303 16.01 3.29 5.53
N PRO A 304 15.83 2.01 5.17
CA PRO A 304 15.62 0.93 6.14
C PRO A 304 16.94 0.43 6.76
N ASP A 305 17.29 0.93 7.95
CA ASP A 305 18.52 0.60 8.68
C ASP A 305 18.43 -0.74 9.44
N GLY A 306 17.37 -0.91 10.23
CA GLY A 306 17.27 -1.97 11.22
C GLY A 306 16.50 -3.21 10.77
N ILE A 307 16.86 -4.39 11.31
CA ILE A 307 16.10 -5.64 11.10
C ILE A 307 14.63 -5.52 11.57
N GLY A 308 14.35 -4.71 12.59
CA GLY A 308 12.99 -4.45 13.06
C GLY A 308 12.09 -3.82 11.98
N VAL A 309 12.66 -3.03 11.06
CA VAL A 309 11.95 -2.43 9.93
C VAL A 309 11.63 -3.49 8.88
N VAL A 310 12.59 -4.38 8.59
CA VAL A 310 12.40 -5.54 7.70
C VAL A 310 11.31 -6.46 8.21
N LEU A 311 11.31 -6.76 9.51
CA LEU A 311 10.26 -7.56 10.16
C LEU A 311 8.91 -6.84 10.17
N GLY A 312 8.91 -5.52 10.39
CA GLY A 312 7.72 -4.67 10.29
C GLY A 312 7.10 -4.75 8.90
N ALA A 313 7.85 -4.45 7.85
CA ALA A 313 7.39 -4.56 6.47
C ALA A 313 6.81 -5.95 6.15
N LYS A 314 7.51 -7.03 6.55
CA LYS A 314 7.05 -8.41 6.36
C LYS A 314 5.68 -8.67 7.00
N ARG A 315 5.42 -8.11 8.18
CA ARG A 315 4.13 -8.25 8.89
C ARG A 315 2.97 -7.57 8.16
N PHE A 316 3.24 -6.52 7.40
CA PHE A 316 2.30 -5.81 6.54
C PHE A 316 2.23 -6.38 5.11
N GLY A 317 2.86 -7.52 4.85
CA GLY A 317 2.82 -8.19 3.55
C GLY A 317 3.77 -7.58 2.51
N GLU A 318 4.62 -6.64 2.94
CA GLU A 318 5.67 -6.00 2.15
C GLU A 318 7.03 -6.68 2.36
N ARG A 319 7.98 -6.43 1.45
CA ARG A 319 9.31 -7.06 1.50
C ARG A 319 10.42 -6.05 1.26
N ILE A 320 11.23 -5.81 2.29
CA ILE A 320 12.50 -5.09 2.14
C ILE A 320 13.56 -6.10 1.68
N THR A 321 14.08 -5.89 0.48
CA THR A 321 15.22 -6.60 -0.11
C THR A 321 16.54 -5.85 0.09
N GLN A 322 16.49 -4.53 0.23
CA GLN A 322 17.66 -3.66 0.39
C GLN A 322 17.66 -3.04 1.79
N ARG A 323 18.16 -3.77 2.79
CA ARG A 323 18.43 -3.19 4.12
C ARG A 323 19.77 -2.47 4.08
N ILE A 324 19.77 -1.18 4.39
CA ILE A 324 20.96 -0.34 4.30
C ILE A 324 21.23 0.26 5.68
N PRO A 325 22.30 -0.18 6.39
CA PRO A 325 22.66 0.43 7.66
C PRO A 325 22.87 1.95 7.54
N GLY A 326 22.28 2.74 8.43
CA GLY A 326 22.27 4.20 8.32
C GLY A 326 23.68 4.82 8.30
N ILE A 327 24.60 4.23 9.06
CA ILE A 327 26.03 4.61 9.05
C ILE A 327 26.71 4.32 7.71
N GLU A 328 26.32 3.26 7.00
CA GLU A 328 26.88 2.90 5.69
C GLU A 328 26.33 3.84 4.62
N PHE A 329 25.03 4.14 4.64
CA PHE A 329 24.44 5.14 3.76
C PHE A 329 25.06 6.53 3.94
N ALA A 330 25.24 6.97 5.20
CA ALA A 330 25.87 8.25 5.51
C ALA A 330 27.34 8.30 5.03
N TRP A 331 28.09 7.20 5.13
CA TRP A 331 29.46 7.12 4.63
C TRP A 331 29.53 7.23 3.10
N GLU A 332 28.65 6.54 2.39
CA GLU A 332 28.59 6.65 0.92
C GLU A 332 28.07 8.03 0.46
N LEU A 333 27.25 8.69 1.28
CA LEU A 333 26.86 10.09 1.02
C LEU A 333 28.07 11.05 1.16
N LEU A 334 28.99 10.80 2.09
CA LEU A 334 30.26 11.55 2.18
C LEU A 334 31.14 11.31 0.95
N ASN A 335 31.23 10.07 0.48
CA ASN A 335 31.94 9.70 -0.75
C ASN A 335 31.35 10.44 -1.97
N LEU A 336 30.02 10.49 -2.09
CA LEU A 336 29.34 11.27 -3.12
C LEU A 336 29.66 12.76 -2.99
N ALA A 337 29.60 13.31 -1.77
CA ALA A 337 29.88 14.72 -1.51
C ALA A 337 31.31 15.12 -1.90
N GLU A 338 32.31 14.29 -1.63
CA GLU A 338 33.68 14.53 -2.10
C GLU A 338 33.76 14.51 -3.63
N LYS A 339 33.22 13.47 -4.28
CA LYS A 339 33.26 13.32 -5.76
C LYS A 339 32.59 14.48 -6.49
N ARG A 340 31.51 15.03 -5.92
CA ARG A 340 30.73 16.13 -6.50
C ARG A 340 31.08 17.50 -5.93
N GLN A 341 32.00 17.56 -4.97
CA GLN A 341 32.38 18.79 -4.27
C GLN A 341 31.20 19.49 -3.57
N TYR A 342 30.27 18.71 -3.03
CA TYR A 342 29.18 19.22 -2.21
C TYR A 342 29.69 19.65 -0.83
N LYS A 343 29.12 20.73 -0.30
CA LYS A 343 29.45 21.30 1.01
C LYS A 343 28.71 20.56 2.11
N VAL A 344 29.44 20.04 3.09
CA VAL A 344 28.88 19.30 4.21
C VAL A 344 29.02 20.06 5.53
N PHE A 345 27.99 19.99 6.37
CA PHE A 345 28.02 20.48 7.74
C PHE A 345 27.72 19.35 8.72
N PHE A 346 28.48 19.29 9.83
CA PHE A 346 28.30 18.28 10.88
C PHE A 346 27.73 18.88 12.16
N LEU A 347 26.56 18.42 12.60
CA LEU A 347 25.94 18.83 13.85
C LEU A 347 25.69 17.63 14.76
N GLY A 348 26.28 17.58 15.96
CA GLY A 348 25.98 16.51 16.91
C GLY A 348 27.18 16.01 17.70
N ALA A 349 26.97 14.92 18.44
CA ALA A 349 27.94 14.33 19.35
C ALA A 349 28.53 15.32 20.39
N LYS A 350 29.46 14.84 21.22
CA LYS A 350 30.30 15.69 22.08
C LYS A 350 31.45 16.26 21.25
N GLU A 351 32.00 17.40 21.66
CA GLU A 351 33.06 18.10 20.93
C GLU A 351 34.28 17.20 20.65
N ASP A 352 34.77 16.46 21.67
CA ASP A 352 35.89 15.51 21.54
C ASP A 352 35.62 14.42 20.49
N ILE A 353 34.38 13.92 20.46
CA ILE A 353 33.92 12.88 19.54
C ILE A 353 33.79 13.44 18.13
N LEU A 354 33.18 14.61 17.99
CA LEU A 354 32.96 15.27 16.71
C LEU A 354 34.29 15.60 16.02
N GLN A 355 35.23 16.21 16.74
CA GLN A 355 36.55 16.55 16.17
C GLN A 355 37.33 15.29 15.78
N SER A 356 37.28 14.23 16.59
CA SER A 356 37.90 12.95 16.26
C SER A 356 37.26 12.30 15.02
N ALA A 357 35.93 12.36 14.90
CA ALA A 357 35.22 11.88 13.71
C ALA A 357 35.58 12.68 12.46
N ILE A 358 35.65 14.02 12.55
CA ILE A 358 36.06 14.89 11.44
C ILE A 358 37.49 14.56 11.00
N LYS A 359 38.41 14.29 11.93
CA LYS A 359 39.76 13.86 11.59
C LYS A 359 39.74 12.58 10.76
N THR A 360 39.05 11.54 11.21
CA THR A 360 38.92 10.28 10.47
C THR A 360 38.23 10.47 9.11
N ILE A 361 37.21 11.33 9.03
CA ILE A 361 36.55 11.66 7.76
C ILE A 361 37.54 12.33 6.80
N LYS A 362 38.33 13.31 7.24
CA LYS A 362 39.35 13.98 6.41
C LYS A 362 40.47 13.03 5.96
N GLU A 363 40.84 12.05 6.78
CA GLU A 363 41.81 11.03 6.39
C GLU A 363 41.28 10.11 5.27
N ASN A 364 39.97 9.85 5.22
CA ASN A 364 39.34 9.00 4.21
C ASN A 364 38.85 9.77 2.97
N PHE A 365 38.50 11.05 3.14
CA PHE A 365 37.96 11.94 2.11
C PHE A 365 38.72 13.28 2.12
N PRO A 366 40.00 13.31 1.67
CA PRO A 366 40.88 14.47 1.80
C PRO A 366 40.41 15.72 1.06
N ASN A 367 39.57 15.57 0.03
CA ASN A 367 39.04 16.68 -0.78
C ASN A 367 37.58 17.04 -0.41
N LEU A 368 37.06 16.51 0.68
CA LEU A 368 35.69 16.79 1.12
C LEU A 368 35.56 18.24 1.64
N GLN A 369 34.55 18.96 1.13
CA GLN A 369 34.28 20.34 1.56
C GLN A 369 33.48 20.38 2.85
N ILE A 370 34.17 20.32 3.99
CA ILE A 370 33.56 20.50 5.30
C ILE A 370 33.47 22.01 5.60
N VAL A 371 32.27 22.59 5.45
CA VAL A 371 32.05 24.05 5.59
C VAL A 371 31.74 24.49 7.02
N GLY A 372 31.52 23.53 7.93
CA GLY A 372 31.39 23.81 9.34
C GLY A 372 31.05 22.57 10.15
N SER A 373 31.18 22.69 11.47
CA SER A 373 30.81 21.67 12.41
C SER A 373 30.46 22.28 13.76
N HIS A 374 29.53 21.67 14.50
CA HIS A 374 29.21 22.07 15.86
C HIS A 374 28.74 20.86 16.70
N ASN A 375 29.13 20.79 17.98
CA ASN A 375 28.66 19.73 18.86
C ASN A 375 27.14 19.79 19.09
N GLY A 376 26.54 18.69 19.51
CA GLY A 376 25.10 18.56 19.71
C GLY A 376 24.56 19.03 21.06
N TYR A 377 25.41 19.61 21.92
CA TYR A 377 25.08 20.00 23.30
C TYR A 377 25.00 21.52 23.45
N PHE A 378 24.37 22.19 22.49
CA PHE A 378 24.12 23.63 22.52
C PHE A 378 22.87 23.97 23.34
N THR A 379 22.88 25.15 23.97
CA THR A 379 21.74 25.72 24.70
C THR A 379 21.03 26.83 23.92
N ASN A 380 21.69 27.40 22.90
CA ASN A 380 21.19 28.50 22.10
C ASN A 380 21.01 28.10 20.63
N ASP A 381 19.78 27.78 20.25
CA ASP A 381 19.42 27.40 18.88
C ASP A 381 19.68 28.52 17.86
N ARG A 382 19.66 29.80 18.24
CA ARG A 382 19.86 30.90 17.28
C ARG A 382 21.28 30.90 16.72
N GLU A 383 22.27 30.73 17.59
CA GLU A 383 23.69 30.77 17.20
C GLU A 383 24.04 29.67 16.20
N ILE A 384 23.61 28.43 16.48
CA ILE A 384 23.87 27.31 15.57
C ILE A 384 23.16 27.49 14.22
N ARG A 385 21.94 28.04 14.22
CA ARG A 385 21.21 28.34 12.98
C ARG A 385 21.95 29.37 12.13
N ASP A 386 22.50 30.41 12.75
CA ASP A 386 23.26 31.44 12.05
C ASP A 386 24.57 30.87 11.46
N ILE A 387 25.28 30.02 12.22
CA ILE A 387 26.48 29.31 11.74
C ILE A 387 26.15 28.44 10.51
N ILE A 388 25.06 27.68 10.55
CA ILE A 388 24.63 26.82 9.43
C ILE A 388 24.22 27.67 8.22
N ARG A 389 23.43 28.73 8.41
CA ARG A 389 23.02 29.63 7.32
C ARG A 389 24.21 30.30 6.64
N ASN A 390 25.17 30.78 7.42
CA ASN A 390 26.34 31.47 6.90
C ASN A 390 27.29 30.53 6.14
N SER A 391 27.39 29.26 6.57
CA SER A 391 28.24 28.26 5.92
C SER A 391 27.66 27.70 4.61
N LYS A 392 26.35 27.84 4.38
CA LYS A 392 25.62 27.41 3.17
C LYS A 392 25.96 25.97 2.75
N PRO A 393 25.72 24.97 3.61
CA PRO A 393 25.93 23.57 3.24
C PRO A 393 24.89 23.09 2.23
N ASP A 394 25.29 22.13 1.40
CA ASP A 394 24.38 21.36 0.55
C ASP A 394 23.76 20.19 1.35
N ILE A 395 24.53 19.64 2.31
CA ILE A 395 24.16 18.49 3.12
C ILE A 395 24.43 18.78 4.61
N LEU A 396 23.40 18.64 5.45
CA LEU A 396 23.50 18.71 6.91
C LEU A 396 23.35 17.32 7.53
N PHE A 397 24.42 16.87 8.19
CA PHE A 397 24.45 15.62 8.95
C PHE A 397 24.20 15.89 10.43
N VAL A 398 23.12 15.31 10.98
CA VAL A 398 22.71 15.53 12.38
C VAL A 398 22.84 14.24 13.21
N GLY A 399 23.76 14.22 14.16
CA GLY A 399 24.06 13.10 15.05
C GLY A 399 23.73 13.39 16.51
N MET A 400 22.47 13.72 16.81
CA MET A 400 22.00 14.01 18.18
C MET A 400 21.36 12.79 18.87
N GLY A 401 21.08 11.72 18.11
CA GLY A 401 20.61 10.44 18.63
C GLY A 401 19.10 10.37 18.89
N GLY A 402 18.54 9.18 18.68
CA GLY A 402 17.10 8.93 18.80
C GLY A 402 16.30 9.81 17.85
N ILE A 403 15.05 10.10 18.20
CA ILE A 403 14.14 10.90 17.36
C ILE A 403 14.39 12.43 17.45
N LYS A 404 15.30 12.86 18.33
CA LYS A 404 15.52 14.29 18.61
C LYS A 404 16.09 14.99 17.38
N GLN A 405 16.95 14.30 16.63
CA GLN A 405 17.57 14.83 15.41
C GLN A 405 16.52 15.11 14.33
N GLU A 406 15.57 14.19 14.06
CA GLU A 406 14.53 14.44 13.05
C GLU A 406 13.58 15.56 13.48
N LYS A 407 13.20 15.61 14.78
CA LYS A 407 12.39 16.71 15.31
C LYS A 407 13.10 18.07 15.15
N TRP A 408 14.38 18.13 15.49
CA TRP A 408 15.18 19.35 15.36
C TRP A 408 15.31 19.78 13.90
N ILE A 409 15.59 18.85 12.97
CA ILE A 409 15.68 19.15 11.54
C ILE A 409 14.37 19.76 11.02
N VAL A 410 13.22 19.14 11.34
CA VAL A 410 11.91 19.62 10.87
C VAL A 410 11.54 20.98 11.47
N GLN A 411 11.86 21.20 12.75
CA GLN A 411 11.66 22.49 13.41
C GLN A 411 12.50 23.61 12.80
N ASN A 412 13.66 23.26 12.21
CA ASN A 412 14.61 24.17 11.60
C ASN A 412 14.66 24.05 10.07
N LYS A 413 13.55 23.63 9.45
CA LYS A 413 13.45 23.48 7.98
C LYS A 413 13.70 24.78 7.22
N ASP A 414 13.55 25.93 7.88
CA ASP A 414 13.83 27.27 7.34
C ASP A 414 15.33 27.63 7.31
N LEU A 415 16.21 26.66 7.60
CA LEU A 415 17.63 26.75 7.28
C LEU A 415 17.91 26.57 5.78
N ASP A 416 16.92 26.07 5.01
CA ASP A 416 16.98 25.85 3.57
C ASP A 416 18.20 25.04 3.09
N VAL A 417 18.74 24.19 3.96
CA VAL A 417 19.75 23.21 3.57
C VAL A 417 19.07 22.17 2.67
N PRO A 418 19.57 21.91 1.45
CA PRO A 418 18.91 21.03 0.51
C PRO A 418 18.68 19.61 1.04
N VAL A 419 19.69 19.02 1.67
CA VAL A 419 19.61 17.65 2.20
C VAL A 419 19.90 17.63 3.69
N ASN A 420 18.98 17.09 4.47
CA ASN A 420 19.11 16.98 5.93
C ASN A 420 18.95 15.52 6.34
N ILE A 421 19.97 14.96 7.01
CA ILE A 421 19.98 13.55 7.38
C ILE A 421 20.31 13.36 8.85
N GLY A 422 19.45 12.61 9.55
CA GLY A 422 19.74 12.10 10.88
C GLY A 422 20.65 10.87 10.81
N ILE A 423 21.82 10.91 11.47
CA ILE A 423 22.82 9.81 11.46
C ILE A 423 23.04 9.16 12.82
N GLY A 424 22.30 9.58 13.85
CA GLY A 424 22.37 8.98 15.18
C GLY A 424 23.78 8.98 15.75
N GLY A 425 24.21 7.84 16.31
CA GLY A 425 25.54 7.67 16.91
C GLY A 425 26.64 7.31 15.90
N SER A 426 26.54 7.75 14.64
CA SER A 426 27.57 7.47 13.62
C SER A 426 28.89 8.19 13.92
N PHE A 427 28.82 9.41 14.47
CA PHE A 427 30.02 10.14 14.92
C PHE A 427 30.83 9.35 15.98
N ASP A 428 30.17 8.69 16.95
CA ASP A 428 30.86 7.86 17.95
C ASP A 428 31.64 6.68 17.34
N VAL A 429 31.17 6.18 16.19
CA VAL A 429 31.83 5.08 15.46
C VAL A 429 32.98 5.61 14.63
N TRP A 430 32.75 6.70 13.88
CA TRP A 430 33.79 7.33 13.05
C TRP A 430 34.92 7.91 13.90
N SER A 431 34.65 8.33 15.14
CA SER A 431 35.69 8.78 16.07
C SER A 431 36.57 7.65 16.62
N GLY A 432 36.26 6.38 16.31
CA GLY A 432 36.93 5.20 16.85
C GLY A 432 36.60 4.87 18.32
N LYS A 433 35.77 5.68 19.00
CA LYS A 433 35.39 5.48 20.41
C LYS A 433 34.49 4.26 20.58
N VAL A 434 33.61 4.02 19.61
CA VAL A 434 32.73 2.85 19.59
C VAL A 434 33.10 1.94 18.43
N LYS A 435 33.52 0.72 18.75
CA LYS A 435 33.76 -0.31 17.73
C LYS A 435 32.44 -0.91 17.25
N ARG A 436 32.29 -1.07 15.93
CA ARG A 436 31.16 -1.80 15.34
C ARG A 436 31.24 -3.29 15.66
N ALA A 437 30.08 -3.94 15.60
CA ALA A 437 30.03 -5.40 15.69
C ALA A 437 30.81 -6.07 14.54
N PRO A 438 31.37 -7.27 14.77
CA PRO A 438 31.98 -8.07 13.71
C PRO A 438 31.06 -8.25 12.50
N SER A 439 31.63 -8.37 11.30
CA SER A 439 30.87 -8.41 10.04
C SER A 439 29.81 -9.52 10.01
N TRP A 440 30.09 -10.69 10.58
CA TRP A 440 29.13 -11.80 10.66
C TRP A 440 27.91 -11.46 11.54
N VAL A 441 28.11 -10.75 12.66
CA VAL A 441 27.03 -10.26 13.54
C VAL A 441 26.14 -9.25 12.80
N ARG A 442 26.76 -8.35 12.03
CA ARG A 442 26.05 -7.34 11.22
C ARG A 442 25.22 -7.97 10.12
N LYS A 443 25.77 -8.97 9.42
CA LYS A 443 25.07 -9.74 8.38
C LYS A 443 23.86 -10.50 8.93
N LEU A 444 23.97 -11.04 10.15
CA LEU A 444 22.85 -11.68 10.85
C LEU A 444 21.80 -10.69 11.39
N GLY A 445 22.04 -9.37 11.31
CA GLY A 445 21.08 -8.35 11.78
C GLY A 445 20.98 -8.23 13.31
N ILE A 446 21.90 -8.84 14.05
CA ILE A 446 21.92 -8.88 15.53
C ILE A 446 22.93 -7.89 16.14
N GLU A 447 23.35 -6.87 15.38
CA GLU A 447 24.22 -5.80 15.87
C GLU A 447 23.61 -5.07 17.09
N TRP A 448 22.28 -4.96 17.16
CA TRP A 448 21.60 -4.40 18.33
C TRP A 448 21.90 -5.19 19.60
N LEU A 449 21.95 -6.53 19.54
CA LEU A 449 22.21 -7.39 20.69
C LEU A 449 23.67 -7.26 21.14
N TYR A 450 24.60 -7.28 20.18
CA TYR A 450 26.02 -7.04 20.46
C TYR A 450 26.26 -5.69 21.15
N ARG A 451 25.58 -4.63 20.69
CA ARG A 451 25.68 -3.30 21.30
C ARG A 451 25.06 -3.26 22.69
N THR A 452 23.96 -3.96 22.94
CA THR A 452 23.38 -4.03 24.29
C THR A 452 24.30 -4.74 25.27
N VAL A 453 25.00 -5.79 24.84
CA VAL A 453 25.96 -6.51 25.70
C VAL A 453 27.20 -5.67 25.99
N THR A 454 27.69 -4.93 25.00
CA THR A 454 28.90 -4.09 25.13
C THR A 454 28.63 -2.72 25.75
N GLN A 455 27.38 -2.26 25.76
CA GLN A 455 26.93 -0.96 26.30
C GLN A 455 25.67 -1.19 27.17
N PRO A 456 25.83 -1.60 28.44
CA PRO A 456 24.72 -2.03 29.31
C PRO A 456 23.61 -0.99 29.47
N GLU A 457 23.93 0.31 29.41
CA GLU A 457 22.97 1.41 29.45
C GLU A 457 21.96 1.37 28.30
N ARG A 458 22.23 0.63 27.22
CA ARG A 458 21.28 0.42 26.12
C ARG A 458 20.15 -0.54 26.47
N ILE A 459 20.22 -1.24 27.60
CA ILE A 459 19.18 -2.19 28.00
C ILE A 459 17.80 -1.52 28.09
N PHE A 460 17.74 -0.22 28.45
CA PHE A 460 16.49 0.54 28.48
C PHE A 460 15.83 0.69 27.11
N ARG A 461 16.60 0.57 26.02
CA ARG A 461 16.08 0.62 24.64
C ARG A 461 15.42 -0.70 24.22
N LEU A 462 15.67 -1.81 24.92
CA LEU A 462 15.01 -3.09 24.64
C LEU A 462 13.51 -3.02 24.87
N LYS A 463 13.04 -2.17 25.79
CA LYS A 463 11.61 -1.94 26.00
C LYS A 463 10.90 -1.57 24.69
N ASN A 464 11.49 -0.70 23.87
CA ASN A 464 10.92 -0.30 22.58
C ASN A 464 10.88 -1.46 21.58
N LEU A 465 11.90 -2.32 21.57
CA LEU A 465 11.94 -3.49 20.68
C LEU A 465 10.94 -4.58 21.11
N ILE A 466 10.74 -4.77 22.42
CA ILE A 466 9.74 -5.69 22.97
C ILE A 466 8.34 -5.18 22.64
N VAL A 467 8.08 -3.87 22.83
CA VAL A 467 6.81 -3.24 22.46
C VAL A 467 6.55 -3.39 20.97
N LEU A 468 7.54 -3.14 20.10
CA LEU A 468 7.39 -3.33 18.67
C LEU A 468 7.06 -4.79 18.34
N SER A 469 7.80 -5.74 18.91
CA SER A 469 7.56 -7.17 18.69
C SER A 469 6.16 -7.57 19.13
N PHE A 470 5.71 -7.13 20.31
CA PHE A 470 4.38 -7.39 20.83
C PHE A 470 3.29 -6.80 19.93
N LYS A 471 3.43 -5.54 19.50
CA LYS A 471 2.47 -4.88 18.60
C LYS A 471 2.43 -5.55 17.23
N LEU A 472 3.59 -5.93 16.67
CA LEU A 472 3.67 -6.69 15.42
C LEU A 472 3.00 -8.06 15.53
N ILE A 473 3.15 -8.77 16.65
CA ILE A 473 2.52 -10.09 16.86
C ILE A 473 1.01 -9.94 17.06
N THR A 474 0.58 -9.02 17.91
CA THR A 474 -0.84 -8.87 18.30
C THR A 474 -1.69 -8.11 17.30
N GLY A 475 -1.08 -7.37 16.36
CA GLY A 475 -1.81 -6.57 15.37
C GLY A 475 -2.40 -5.26 15.91
N ARG A 476 -2.16 -4.92 17.19
CA ARG A 476 -2.59 -3.67 17.84
C ARG A 476 -1.70 -2.49 17.44
N ILE A 477 -1.73 -2.12 16.17
CA ILE A 477 -0.93 -1.01 15.65
C ILE A 477 -1.82 0.23 15.39
N GLU A 478 -3.14 0.05 15.40
CA GLU A 478 -4.14 1.09 15.10
C GLU A 478 -5.01 1.50 16.29
N ASP A 479 -4.81 0.93 17.49
CA ASP A 479 -5.53 1.28 18.72
C ASP A 479 -4.94 2.53 19.41
#